data_AF-A0A286C437-F1
#
_entry.id   AF-A0A286C437-F1
#
_cell.length_a   1.000
_cell.length_b   1.000
_cell.length_c   1.000
_cell.angle_alpha   90.00
_cell.angle_beta   90.00
_cell.angle_gamma   90.00
#
_symmetry.space_group_name_H-M   'P 1'
#
loop_
_entity.id
_entity.type
_entity.pdbx_description
1 polymer ?
#
loop_
_entity_poly.entity_id
_entity_poly.type
_entity_poly.pdbx_seq_one_letter_code
_entity_poly.pdbx_strand_id
1 'polypeptide(L)'
;MKKSHSLVIVAIGFLVPIVFYIRQFHGDLSTEHGRWGEFGSYLSGVYGSLALIILAYTTRLTRDQFKRQNEDSVFFKLFESLQNRIEHSTITVGDSGSSAPKSLKHIAERFYSELSTESVEIARMLLCKTPETVSNIHYSKIFEALNGSRFSETLVEDRNAFIADITAQGEFNRRWERLKAYIGSRGEEPEKVREALLATGRMNFYKIPFEERQRHYANALRQIMRDHGEFLDGYFRNLLFVVELAENTSNRDSYVKFINAQLTRYEIVIIFYMIAGGEESIPGAINFHKLGLLNRLRTIDCQSLMIDSPGDEEIERELNSVFKN
;
A
#
# COMPACT_ATOMS: atom_id res chain seq x y z
N MET A 1 15.51 33.23 17.24
CA MET A 1 16.63 34.20 17.17
C MET A 1 16.82 34.90 15.81
N LYS A 2 16.63 34.26 14.64
CA LYS A 2 16.90 34.89 13.31
C LYS A 2 16.08 36.16 12.96
N LYS A 3 14.84 36.32 13.47
CA LYS A 3 13.96 37.47 13.15
C LYS A 3 14.42 38.82 13.73
N SER A 4 15.16 38.82 14.84
CA SER A 4 15.59 40.06 15.51
C SER A 4 16.71 40.78 14.73
N HIS A 5 17.67 40.03 14.18
CA HIS A 5 18.78 40.61 13.40
C HIS A 5 18.32 41.22 12.07
N SER A 6 17.26 40.67 11.45
CA SER A 6 16.69 41.21 10.20
C SER A 6 16.09 42.61 10.40
N LEU A 7 15.41 42.81 11.52
CA LEU A 7 14.76 44.07 11.89
C LEU A 7 15.79 45.18 12.18
N VAL A 8 16.91 44.82 12.82
CA VAL A 8 18.01 45.75 13.11
C VAL A 8 18.71 46.22 11.83
N ILE A 9 18.94 45.33 10.85
CA ILE A 9 19.58 45.67 9.58
C ILE A 9 18.70 46.64 8.75
N VAL A 10 17.38 46.41 8.74
CA VAL A 10 16.44 47.31 8.05
C VAL A 10 16.39 48.69 8.72
N ALA A 11 16.40 48.74 10.05
CA ALA A 11 16.43 50.00 10.80
C ALA A 11 17.72 50.80 10.55
N ILE A 12 18.87 50.13 10.49
CA ILE A 12 20.15 50.76 10.16
C ILE A 12 20.13 51.30 8.72
N GLY A 13 19.61 50.53 7.75
CA GLY A 13 19.47 50.96 6.35
C GLY A 13 18.61 52.21 6.18
N PHE A 14 17.57 52.37 7.01
CA PHE A 14 16.70 53.57 7.02
C PHE A 14 17.39 54.81 7.61
N LEU A 15 18.33 54.63 8.54
CA LEU A 15 19.01 55.74 9.22
C LEU A 15 20.21 56.27 8.43
N VAL A 16 20.84 55.44 7.58
CA VAL A 16 22.03 55.82 6.81
C VAL A 16 21.84 57.10 5.97
N PRO A 17 20.76 57.27 5.19
CA PRO A 17 20.55 58.49 4.41
C PRO A 17 20.35 59.74 5.27
N ILE A 18 19.73 59.60 6.44
CA ILE A 18 19.48 60.68 7.39
C ILE A 18 20.80 61.13 8.03
N VAL A 19 21.64 60.17 8.44
CA VAL A 19 22.97 60.46 8.99
C VAL A 19 23.87 61.13 7.95
N PHE A 20 23.79 60.70 6.68
CA PHE A 20 24.56 61.29 5.59
C PHE A 20 24.12 62.74 5.31
N TYR A 21 22.82 63.02 5.34
CA TYR A 21 22.28 64.37 5.21
C TYR A 21 22.79 65.31 6.32
N ILE A 22 22.70 64.89 7.59
CA ILE A 22 23.15 65.69 8.73
C ILE A 22 24.65 66.01 8.64
N ARG A 23 25.46 65.04 8.18
CA ARG A 23 26.90 65.26 7.96
C ARG A 23 27.21 66.23 6.82
N GLN A 24 26.47 66.18 5.72
CA GLN A 24 26.73 67.03 4.56
C GLN A 24 26.29 68.49 4.79
N PHE A 25 25.18 68.69 5.50
CA PHE A 25 24.57 70.02 5.70
C PHE A 25 24.82 70.63 7.08
N HIS A 26 25.71 70.04 7.90
CA HIS A 26 26.12 70.57 9.20
C HIS A 26 24.97 70.84 10.20
N GLY A 27 23.82 70.18 10.00
CA GLY A 27 22.66 70.25 10.90
C GLY A 27 21.60 71.31 10.58
N ASP A 28 21.88 72.26 9.69
CA ASP A 28 20.89 73.27 9.27
C ASP A 28 20.05 72.81 8.07
N LEU A 29 18.76 73.13 8.11
CA LEU A 29 17.85 72.88 6.99
C LEU A 29 18.18 73.84 5.85
N SER A 30 18.57 73.29 4.70
CA SER A 30 18.87 74.09 3.52
C SER A 30 17.67 74.94 3.10
N THR A 31 17.88 76.25 2.91
CA THR A 31 16.89 77.19 2.36
C THR A 31 16.82 77.16 0.83
N GLU A 32 17.83 76.56 0.17
CA GLU A 32 17.86 76.37 -1.28
C GLU A 32 17.03 75.15 -1.70
N HIS A 33 16.08 75.38 -2.61
CA HIS A 33 15.18 74.35 -3.13
C HIS A 33 15.92 73.24 -3.92
N GLY A 34 17.00 73.58 -4.62
CA GLY A 34 17.79 72.61 -5.41
C GLY A 34 18.41 71.49 -4.57
N ARG A 35 18.89 71.81 -3.36
CA ARG A 35 19.47 70.83 -2.41
C ARG A 35 18.44 69.82 -1.91
N TRP A 36 17.17 70.21 -1.82
CA TRP A 36 16.07 69.29 -1.52
C TRP A 36 15.80 68.32 -2.67
N GLY A 37 15.93 68.79 -3.92
CA GLY A 37 15.84 67.93 -5.11
C GLY A 37 16.98 66.90 -5.19
N GLU A 38 18.21 67.30 -4.87
CA GLU A 38 19.37 66.40 -4.81
C GLU A 38 19.24 65.34 -3.70
N PHE A 39 18.80 65.74 -2.50
CA PHE A 39 18.56 64.83 -1.40
C PHE A 39 17.43 63.83 -1.71
N GLY A 40 16.32 64.30 -2.29
CA GLY A 40 15.23 63.44 -2.74
C GLY A 40 15.65 62.43 -3.81
N SER A 41 16.56 62.83 -4.72
CA SER A 41 17.13 61.94 -5.74
C SER A 41 18.00 60.84 -5.13
N TYR A 42 18.83 61.17 -4.13
CA TYR A 42 19.61 60.18 -3.39
C TYR A 42 18.73 59.22 -2.57
N LEU A 43 17.78 59.75 -1.80
CA LEU A 43 16.84 58.96 -1.01
C LEU A 43 16.05 57.99 -1.89
N SER A 44 15.49 58.48 -2.99
CA SER A 44 14.68 57.65 -3.90
C SER A 44 15.51 56.56 -4.59
N GLY A 45 16.79 56.81 -4.90
CA GLY A 45 17.71 55.78 -5.41
C GLY A 45 17.97 54.66 -4.40
N VAL A 46 18.27 55.01 -3.15
CA VAL A 46 18.54 54.03 -2.07
C VAL A 46 17.26 53.26 -1.71
N TYR A 47 16.16 53.96 -1.44
CA TYR A 47 14.90 53.31 -1.04
C TYR A 47 14.22 52.59 -2.19
N GLY A 48 14.32 53.10 -3.43
CA GLY A 48 13.82 52.40 -4.61
C GLY A 48 14.53 51.06 -4.81
N SER A 49 15.86 51.03 -4.65
CA SER A 49 16.65 49.79 -4.74
C SER A 49 16.30 48.80 -3.62
N LEU A 50 16.15 49.29 -2.37
CA LEU A 50 15.72 48.45 -1.24
C LEU A 50 14.31 47.90 -1.44
N ALA A 51 13.38 48.71 -1.94
CA ALA A 51 12.02 48.29 -2.24
C ALA A 51 11.99 47.17 -3.29
N LEU A 52 12.83 47.24 -4.33
CA LEU A 52 12.97 46.17 -5.32
C LEU A 52 13.50 44.86 -4.70
N ILE A 53 14.49 44.93 -3.81
CA ILE A 53 15.03 43.75 -3.12
C ILE A 53 13.95 43.12 -2.22
N ILE A 54 13.22 43.95 -1.47
CA ILE A 54 12.12 43.49 -0.62
C ILE A 54 11.04 42.84 -1.48
N LEU A 55 10.63 43.47 -2.58
CA LEU A 55 9.63 42.94 -3.50
C LEU A 55 10.07 41.61 -4.12
N ALA A 56 11.33 41.48 -4.52
CA ALA A 56 11.87 40.23 -5.05
C ALA A 56 11.86 39.11 -3.99
N TYR A 57 12.20 39.44 -2.74
CA TYR A 57 12.17 38.50 -1.62
C TYR A 57 10.75 38.07 -1.25
N THR A 58 9.82 39.01 -1.11
CA THR A 58 8.41 38.70 -0.82
C THR A 58 7.78 37.90 -1.95
N THR A 59 8.06 38.22 -3.21
CA THR A 59 7.58 37.45 -4.37
C THR A 59 8.06 36.00 -4.32
N ARG A 60 9.32 35.75 -3.95
CA ARG A 60 9.83 34.37 -3.77
C ARG A 60 9.10 33.65 -2.64
N LEU A 61 8.93 34.29 -1.48
CA LEU A 61 8.18 33.71 -0.37
C LEU A 61 6.72 33.39 -0.75
N THR A 62 6.05 34.30 -1.46
CA THR A 62 4.68 34.09 -1.92
C THR A 62 4.59 32.95 -2.93
N ARG A 63 5.58 32.82 -3.84
CA ARG A 63 5.65 31.67 -4.77
C ARG A 63 5.78 30.34 -4.04
N ASP A 64 6.63 30.27 -3.01
CA ASP A 64 6.81 29.06 -2.21
C ASP A 64 5.54 28.72 -1.41
N GLN A 65 4.87 29.72 -0.84
CA GLN A 65 3.59 29.54 -0.15
C GLN A 65 2.49 29.06 -1.10
N PHE A 66 2.39 29.68 -2.28
CA PHE A 66 1.43 29.29 -3.30
C PHE A 66 1.67 27.86 -3.79
N LYS A 67 2.93 27.47 -3.99
CA LYS A 67 3.29 26.09 -4.33
C LYS A 67 2.80 25.09 -3.28
N ARG A 68 3.05 25.36 -1.99
CA ARG A 68 2.58 24.50 -0.89
C ARG A 68 1.06 24.42 -0.80
N GLN A 69 0.37 25.56 -0.89
CA GLN A 69 -1.09 25.60 -0.89
C GLN A 69 -1.69 24.84 -2.08
N ASN A 70 -1.04 24.93 -3.24
CA ASN A 70 -1.46 24.17 -4.41
C ASN A 70 -1.21 22.66 -4.23
N GLU A 71 -0.07 22.26 -3.67
CA GLU A 71 0.21 20.86 -3.30
C GLU A 71 -0.86 20.32 -2.34
N ASP A 72 -1.17 21.05 -1.26
CA ASP A 72 -2.20 20.67 -0.28
C ASP A 72 -3.59 20.56 -0.95
N SER A 73 -3.95 21.54 -1.78
CA SER A 73 -5.25 21.57 -2.48
C SER A 73 -5.41 20.38 -3.42
N VAL A 74 -4.38 20.06 -4.21
CA VAL A 74 -4.39 18.92 -5.13
C VAL A 74 -4.47 17.62 -4.34
N PHE A 75 -3.66 17.46 -3.29
CA PHE A 75 -3.68 16.27 -2.44
C PHE A 75 -5.07 15.99 -1.86
N PHE A 76 -5.68 16.97 -1.19
CA PHE A 76 -6.99 16.76 -0.56
C PHE A 76 -8.11 16.52 -1.57
N LYS A 77 -8.08 17.17 -2.74
CA LYS A 77 -9.06 16.91 -3.81
C LYS A 77 -8.96 15.49 -4.38
N LEU A 78 -7.74 14.98 -4.55
CA LEU A 78 -7.54 13.61 -5.01
C LEU A 78 -8.02 12.60 -3.97
N PHE A 79 -7.76 12.89 -2.68
CA PHE A 79 -8.23 12.05 -1.60
C PHE A 79 -9.76 12.06 -1.45
N GLU A 80 -10.38 13.24 -1.57
CA GLU A 80 -11.83 13.40 -1.59
C GLU A 80 -12.46 12.65 -2.77
N SER A 81 -11.84 12.70 -3.95
CA SER A 81 -12.28 11.90 -5.11
C SER A 81 -12.23 10.39 -4.83
N LEU A 82 -11.23 9.92 -4.08
CA LEU A 82 -11.12 8.53 -3.65
C LEU A 82 -12.23 8.16 -2.65
N GLN A 83 -12.52 9.01 -1.66
CA GLN A 83 -13.62 8.81 -0.72
C GLN A 83 -14.99 8.80 -1.42
N ASN A 84 -15.24 9.76 -2.31
CA ASN A 84 -16.46 9.83 -3.10
C ASN A 84 -16.68 8.56 -3.94
N ARG A 85 -15.60 7.98 -4.50
CA ARG A 85 -15.70 6.71 -5.24
C ARG A 85 -16.13 5.56 -4.33
N ILE A 86 -15.65 5.51 -3.08
CA ILE A 86 -16.08 4.51 -2.10
C ILE A 86 -17.57 4.71 -1.78
N GLU A 87 -17.97 5.92 -1.44
CA GLU A 87 -19.34 6.26 -1.01
C GLU A 87 -20.40 5.99 -2.10
N HIS A 88 -20.09 6.31 -3.35
CA HIS A 88 -21.03 6.15 -4.47
C HIS A 88 -20.99 4.77 -5.12
N SER A 89 -20.16 3.86 -4.63
CA SER A 89 -20.10 2.51 -5.16
C SER A 89 -21.17 1.62 -4.52
N THR A 90 -22.01 0.97 -5.35
CA THR A 90 -23.05 0.02 -4.92
C THR A 90 -22.79 -1.40 -5.47
N ILE A 91 -22.82 -2.43 -4.61
CA ILE A 91 -22.83 -3.86 -5.02
C ILE A 91 -24.23 -4.39 -4.72
N THR A 92 -24.82 -5.10 -5.67
CA THR A 92 -25.99 -5.95 -5.41
C THR A 92 -25.55 -7.21 -4.68
N VAL A 93 -25.91 -7.36 -3.41
CA VAL A 93 -25.65 -8.58 -2.63
C VAL A 93 -26.91 -9.45 -2.66
N GLY A 94 -26.88 -10.53 -3.44
CA GLY A 94 -27.95 -11.54 -3.53
C GLY A 94 -29.22 -11.07 -4.27
N ASP A 95 -30.19 -12.00 -4.39
CA ASP A 95 -31.49 -11.79 -5.08
C ASP A 95 -32.42 -10.78 -4.38
N SER A 96 -32.10 -10.32 -3.18
CA SER A 96 -32.95 -9.46 -2.37
C SER A 96 -32.75 -7.95 -2.59
N GLY A 97 -32.06 -7.53 -3.66
CA GLY A 97 -31.99 -6.12 -4.07
C GLY A 97 -31.47 -5.15 -3.00
N SER A 98 -30.76 -5.66 -2.00
CA SER A 98 -30.33 -4.89 -0.84
C SER A 98 -29.05 -4.14 -1.20
N SER A 99 -29.18 -2.86 -1.52
CA SER A 99 -28.04 -1.97 -1.79
C SER A 99 -27.31 -1.65 -0.48
N ALA A 100 -26.38 -2.49 -0.06
CA ALA A 100 -25.36 -2.09 0.89
C ALA A 100 -24.27 -1.28 0.15
N PRO A 101 -23.72 -0.20 0.74
CA PRO A 101 -22.52 0.44 0.19
C PRO A 101 -21.47 -0.66 -0.04
N LYS A 102 -20.75 -0.66 -1.18
CA LYS A 102 -19.67 -1.63 -1.38
C LYS A 102 -18.70 -1.49 -0.23
N SER A 103 -18.73 -2.44 0.70
CA SER A 103 -17.76 -2.41 1.77
C SER A 103 -16.50 -3.05 1.22
N LEU A 104 -15.39 -2.31 1.25
CA LEU A 104 -14.06 -2.88 1.07
C LEU A 104 -13.86 -4.11 1.99
N LYS A 105 -14.61 -4.18 3.10
CA LYS A 105 -14.81 -5.40 3.90
C LYS A 105 -15.28 -6.61 3.09
N HIS A 106 -16.38 -6.52 2.35
CA HIS A 106 -16.89 -7.62 1.54
C HIS A 106 -15.87 -8.09 0.49
N ILE A 107 -15.19 -7.14 -0.16
CA ILE A 107 -14.14 -7.47 -1.13
C ILE A 107 -12.98 -8.20 -0.45
N ALA A 108 -12.55 -7.76 0.73
CA ALA A 108 -11.51 -8.44 1.51
C ALA A 108 -11.94 -9.86 1.95
N GLU A 109 -13.18 -10.04 2.38
CA GLU A 109 -13.75 -11.35 2.71
C GLU A 109 -13.82 -12.26 1.47
N ARG A 110 -14.15 -11.70 0.30
CA ARG A 110 -14.13 -12.42 -0.97
C ARG A 110 -12.70 -12.84 -1.34
N PHE A 111 -11.69 -11.98 -1.17
CA PHE A 111 -10.28 -12.36 -1.34
C PHE A 111 -9.90 -13.54 -0.44
N TYR A 112 -10.29 -13.51 0.84
CA TYR A 112 -10.04 -14.63 1.76
C TYR A 112 -10.72 -15.92 1.28
N SER A 113 -11.96 -15.84 0.80
CA SER A 113 -12.67 -17.00 0.26
C SER A 113 -11.99 -17.57 -0.98
N GLU A 114 -11.59 -16.72 -1.93
CA GLU A 114 -10.92 -17.16 -3.17
C GLU A 114 -9.54 -17.78 -2.89
N LEU A 115 -8.74 -17.14 -2.02
CA LEU A 115 -7.45 -17.70 -1.62
C LEU A 115 -7.59 -18.97 -0.78
N SER A 116 -8.69 -19.12 -0.04
CA SER A 116 -9.02 -20.37 0.64
C SER A 116 -9.27 -21.48 -0.38
N THR A 117 -10.02 -21.21 -1.45
CA THR A 117 -10.19 -22.18 -2.55
C THR A 117 -8.86 -22.56 -3.18
N GLU A 118 -7.99 -21.57 -3.46
CA GLU A 118 -6.63 -21.83 -3.99
C GLU A 118 -5.74 -22.63 -3.02
N SER A 119 -6.04 -22.61 -1.71
CA SER A 119 -5.31 -23.43 -0.72
C SER A 119 -5.50 -24.93 -0.97
N VAL A 120 -6.64 -25.37 -1.52
CA VAL A 120 -6.83 -26.78 -1.92
C VAL A 120 -5.81 -27.17 -3.00
N GLU A 121 -5.57 -26.28 -3.97
CA GLU A 121 -4.59 -26.51 -5.03
C GLU A 121 -3.16 -26.55 -4.47
N ILE A 122 -2.84 -25.71 -3.49
CA ILE A 122 -1.55 -25.75 -2.78
C ILE A 122 -1.37 -27.11 -2.11
N ALA A 123 -2.38 -27.62 -1.40
CA ALA A 123 -2.30 -28.94 -0.77
C ALA A 123 -2.06 -30.06 -1.80
N ARG A 124 -2.82 -30.06 -2.90
CA ARG A 124 -2.63 -31.01 -4.01
C ARG A 124 -1.22 -30.93 -4.59
N MET A 125 -0.71 -29.72 -4.79
CA MET A 125 0.62 -29.49 -5.32
C MET A 125 1.70 -30.04 -4.38
N LEU A 126 1.58 -29.79 -3.07
CA LEU A 126 2.50 -30.29 -2.06
C LEU A 126 2.52 -31.82 -2.01
N LEU A 127 1.34 -32.46 -2.05
CA LEU A 127 1.22 -33.93 -2.09
C LEU A 127 1.86 -34.55 -3.34
N CYS A 128 1.96 -33.80 -4.45
CA CYS A 128 2.60 -34.27 -5.67
C CYS A 128 4.11 -33.96 -5.72
N LYS A 129 4.51 -32.73 -5.38
CA LYS A 129 5.90 -32.26 -5.52
C LYS A 129 6.79 -32.75 -4.38
N THR A 130 6.34 -32.55 -3.15
CA THR A 130 7.14 -32.74 -1.93
C THR A 130 6.28 -33.37 -0.82
N PRO A 131 5.68 -34.55 -1.04
CA PRO A 131 4.74 -35.15 -0.09
C PRO A 131 5.36 -35.38 1.30
N GLU A 132 6.66 -35.70 1.35
CA GLU A 132 7.42 -35.84 2.59
C GLU A 132 7.42 -34.60 3.49
N THR A 133 7.24 -33.39 2.93
CA THR A 133 7.20 -32.13 3.69
C THR A 133 5.87 -31.89 4.40
N VAL A 134 4.80 -32.60 4.00
CA VAL A 134 3.50 -32.50 4.64
C VAL A 134 3.54 -33.21 6.00
N SER A 135 3.17 -32.49 7.06
CA SER A 135 3.24 -33.01 8.43
C SER A 135 2.28 -34.18 8.69
N ASN A 136 2.61 -35.05 9.64
CA ASN A 136 1.75 -36.16 10.05
C ASN A 136 0.33 -35.75 10.46
N ILE A 137 0.15 -34.58 11.09
CA ILE A 137 -1.19 -34.06 11.48
C ILE A 137 -2.10 -33.89 10.26
N HIS A 138 -1.55 -33.35 9.17
CA HIS A 138 -2.29 -33.13 7.92
C HIS A 138 -2.57 -34.45 7.19
N TYR A 139 -1.61 -35.38 7.18
CA TYR A 139 -1.86 -36.74 6.69
C TYR A 139 -2.96 -37.45 7.49
N SER A 140 -2.98 -37.31 8.82
CA SER A 140 -4.04 -37.86 9.68
C SER A 140 -5.40 -37.35 9.23
N LYS A 141 -5.55 -36.02 9.08
CA LYS A 141 -6.81 -35.42 8.61
C LYS A 141 -7.25 -35.93 7.24
N ILE A 142 -6.30 -36.07 6.29
CA ILE A 142 -6.61 -36.57 4.95
C ILE A 142 -7.05 -38.03 5.01
N PHE A 143 -6.35 -38.90 5.74
CA PHE A 143 -6.71 -40.31 5.83
C PHE A 143 -7.96 -40.56 6.66
N GLU A 144 -8.20 -39.79 7.72
CA GLU A 144 -9.48 -39.79 8.45
C GLU A 144 -10.64 -39.39 7.54
N ALA A 145 -10.43 -38.41 6.65
CA ALA A 145 -11.43 -38.01 5.67
C ALA A 145 -11.71 -39.10 4.61
N LEU A 146 -10.70 -39.90 4.24
CA LEU A 146 -10.81 -40.99 3.27
C LEU A 146 -11.38 -42.29 3.87
N ASN A 147 -10.91 -42.66 5.06
CA ASN A 147 -11.12 -43.99 5.65
C ASN A 147 -12.01 -43.98 6.91
N GLY A 148 -12.36 -42.78 7.43
CA GLY A 148 -13.16 -42.61 8.64
C GLY A 148 -12.33 -42.52 9.93
N SER A 149 -13.00 -42.24 11.05
CA SER A 149 -12.41 -41.83 12.35
C SER A 149 -11.63 -42.90 13.12
N ARG A 150 -11.50 -44.13 12.60
CA ARG A 150 -10.84 -45.25 13.31
C ARG A 150 -9.35 -45.39 13.00
N PHE A 151 -8.73 -44.35 12.44
CA PHE A 151 -7.42 -44.45 11.83
C PHE A 151 -6.36 -43.70 12.64
N SER A 152 -5.81 -44.34 13.67
CA SER A 152 -4.69 -43.77 14.45
C SER A 152 -3.52 -44.74 14.63
N GLU A 153 -3.71 -46.04 14.41
CA GLU A 153 -2.68 -47.05 14.73
C GLU A 153 -1.68 -47.25 13.58
N THR A 154 -2.08 -47.07 12.32
CA THR A 154 -1.23 -47.35 11.13
C THR A 154 -0.81 -46.11 10.34
N LEU A 155 -1.08 -44.89 10.86
CA LEU A 155 -0.86 -43.61 10.15
C LEU A 155 0.51 -43.48 9.48
N VAL A 156 1.58 -43.92 10.16
CA VAL A 156 2.95 -43.83 9.63
C VAL A 156 3.15 -44.79 8.46
N GLU A 157 2.63 -46.00 8.55
CA GLU A 157 2.72 -47.02 7.49
C GLU A 157 1.91 -46.59 6.27
N ASP A 158 0.67 -46.14 6.46
CA ASP A 158 -0.19 -45.68 5.37
C ASP A 158 0.36 -44.41 4.70
N ARG A 159 0.92 -43.49 5.50
CA ARG A 159 1.63 -42.33 4.96
C ARG A 159 2.80 -42.77 4.09
N ASN A 160 3.66 -43.64 4.59
CA ASN A 160 4.83 -44.09 3.84
C ASN A 160 4.45 -44.84 2.57
N ALA A 161 3.40 -45.67 2.63
CA ALA A 161 2.85 -46.37 1.46
C ALA A 161 2.29 -45.39 0.42
N PHE A 162 1.52 -44.38 0.86
CA PHE A 162 1.01 -43.33 -0.02
C PHE A 162 2.13 -42.54 -0.68
N ILE A 163 3.14 -42.11 0.09
CA ILE A 163 4.29 -41.37 -0.44
C ILE A 163 5.05 -42.22 -1.47
N ALA A 164 5.26 -43.50 -1.19
CA ALA A 164 5.92 -44.42 -2.10
C ALA A 164 5.13 -44.59 -3.41
N ASP A 165 3.81 -44.76 -3.33
CA ASP A 165 2.94 -44.91 -4.49
C ASP A 165 2.91 -43.65 -5.38
N ILE A 166 2.79 -42.46 -4.78
CA ILE A 166 2.83 -41.19 -5.52
C ILE A 166 4.20 -40.99 -6.14
N THR A 167 5.29 -41.18 -5.38
CA THR A 167 6.66 -40.93 -5.86
C THR A 167 7.05 -41.89 -6.98
N ALA A 168 6.54 -43.13 -6.96
CA ALA A 168 6.79 -44.14 -8.00
C ALA A 168 6.29 -43.72 -9.39
N GLN A 169 5.36 -42.77 -9.49
CA GLN A 169 4.83 -42.30 -10.79
C GLN A 169 5.82 -41.42 -11.58
N GLY A 170 6.93 -40.99 -10.95
CA GLY A 170 7.95 -40.18 -11.60
C GLY A 170 7.52 -38.73 -11.78
N GLU A 171 7.05 -38.37 -12.97
CA GLU A 171 6.74 -36.99 -13.38
C GLU A 171 5.51 -36.41 -12.69
N PHE A 172 5.50 -35.08 -12.48
CA PHE A 172 4.42 -34.35 -11.80
C PHE A 172 3.02 -34.66 -12.35
N ASN A 173 2.85 -34.70 -13.67
CA ASN A 173 1.54 -34.96 -14.29
C ASN A 173 1.02 -36.37 -13.97
N ARG A 174 1.90 -37.38 -13.92
CA ARG A 174 1.49 -38.75 -13.54
C ARG A 174 1.18 -38.84 -12.05
N ARG A 175 1.96 -38.16 -11.20
CA ARG A 175 1.65 -38.01 -9.76
C ARG A 175 0.29 -37.36 -9.55
N TRP A 176 -0.01 -36.32 -10.33
CA TRP A 176 -1.28 -35.61 -10.29
C TRP A 176 -2.46 -36.51 -10.66
N GLU A 177 -2.38 -37.25 -11.77
CA GLU A 177 -3.43 -38.21 -12.14
C GLU A 177 -3.58 -39.32 -11.09
N ARG A 178 -2.47 -39.80 -10.52
CA ARG A 178 -2.52 -40.80 -9.45
C ARG A 178 -3.17 -40.26 -8.18
N LEU A 179 -2.87 -39.03 -7.80
CA LEU A 179 -3.46 -38.36 -6.64
C LEU A 179 -4.98 -38.28 -6.76
N LYS A 180 -5.53 -38.01 -7.96
CA LYS A 180 -6.98 -37.98 -8.17
C LYS A 180 -7.68 -39.29 -7.83
N ALA A 181 -7.00 -40.44 -7.99
CA ALA A 181 -7.56 -41.73 -7.61
C ALA A 181 -7.80 -41.86 -6.10
N TYR A 182 -7.07 -41.08 -5.28
CA TYR A 182 -7.25 -41.03 -3.84
C TYR A 182 -8.27 -39.98 -3.40
N ILE A 183 -8.09 -38.74 -3.86
CA ILE A 183 -8.80 -37.57 -3.31
C ILE A 183 -9.87 -36.98 -4.24
N GLY A 184 -10.08 -37.56 -5.42
CA GLY A 184 -11.00 -37.06 -6.43
C GLY A 184 -10.37 -36.04 -7.38
N SER A 185 -11.13 -35.71 -8.44
CA SER A 185 -10.79 -34.64 -9.37
C SER A 185 -10.99 -33.25 -8.75
N ARG A 186 -10.41 -32.23 -9.37
CA ARG A 186 -10.57 -30.83 -8.95
C ARG A 186 -12.06 -30.44 -8.91
N GLY A 187 -12.55 -30.01 -7.75
CA GLY A 187 -13.94 -29.60 -7.54
C GLY A 187 -14.91 -30.75 -7.30
N GLU A 188 -14.46 -31.99 -7.42
CA GLU A 188 -15.25 -33.22 -7.24
C GLU A 188 -14.77 -34.02 -6.02
N GLU A 189 -13.99 -33.40 -5.14
CA GLU A 189 -13.53 -34.02 -3.90
C GLU A 189 -14.68 -34.20 -2.91
N PRO A 190 -14.74 -35.31 -2.15
CA PRO A 190 -15.65 -35.42 -1.03
C PRO A 190 -15.44 -34.26 -0.03
N GLU A 191 -16.52 -33.73 0.54
CA GLU A 191 -16.47 -32.52 1.38
C GLU A 191 -15.44 -32.60 2.52
N LYS A 192 -15.36 -33.75 3.21
CA LYS A 192 -14.38 -33.98 4.29
C LYS A 192 -12.93 -33.95 3.78
N VAL A 193 -12.70 -34.45 2.56
CA VAL A 193 -11.38 -34.44 1.93
C VAL A 193 -11.03 -33.00 1.53
N ARG A 194 -11.99 -32.26 0.98
CA ARG A 194 -11.83 -30.83 0.68
C ARG A 194 -11.46 -30.03 1.92
N GLU A 195 -12.14 -30.25 3.05
CA GLU A 195 -11.80 -29.62 4.34
C GLU A 195 -10.39 -29.97 4.83
N ALA A 196 -9.97 -31.24 4.70
CA ALA A 196 -8.62 -31.67 5.06
C ALA A 196 -7.54 -31.03 4.15
N LEU A 197 -7.80 -30.93 2.85
CA LEU A 197 -6.94 -30.25 1.89
C LEU A 197 -6.88 -28.74 2.17
N LEU A 198 -8.02 -28.10 2.49
CA LEU A 198 -8.08 -26.69 2.89
C LEU A 198 -7.17 -26.43 4.09
N ALA A 199 -7.28 -27.24 5.14
CA ALA A 199 -6.43 -27.10 6.32
C ALA A 199 -4.94 -27.28 5.99
N THR A 200 -4.62 -28.27 5.15
CA THR A 200 -3.24 -28.53 4.71
C THR A 200 -2.69 -27.39 3.88
N GLY A 201 -3.48 -26.84 2.97
CA GLY A 201 -3.09 -25.74 2.10
C GLY A 201 -2.85 -24.44 2.86
N ARG A 202 -3.80 -24.06 3.73
CA ARG A 202 -3.73 -22.82 4.51
C ARG A 202 -2.46 -22.79 5.37
N MET A 203 -2.21 -23.86 6.14
CA MET A 203 -1.04 -23.97 7.01
C MET A 203 0.30 -23.94 6.27
N ASN A 204 0.30 -24.20 4.95
CA ASN A 204 1.50 -24.18 4.13
C ASN A 204 1.54 -23.01 3.14
N PHE A 205 0.55 -22.10 3.19
CA PHE A 205 0.40 -21.03 2.22
C PHE A 205 1.67 -20.15 2.16
N TYR A 206 2.16 -19.70 3.31
CA TYR A 206 3.39 -18.88 3.40
C TYR A 206 4.70 -19.69 3.39
N LYS A 207 4.62 -21.02 3.33
CA LYS A 207 5.78 -21.91 3.35
C LYS A 207 6.28 -22.30 1.96
N ILE A 208 5.44 -22.20 0.93
CA ILE A 208 5.87 -22.42 -0.46
C ILE A 208 6.73 -21.26 -0.98
N PRO A 209 7.41 -21.37 -2.12
CA PRO A 209 8.11 -20.22 -2.74
C PRO A 209 7.15 -19.09 -3.13
N PHE A 210 7.62 -17.84 -3.10
CA PHE A 210 6.78 -16.67 -3.42
C PHE A 210 6.27 -16.72 -4.87
N GLU A 211 7.09 -17.19 -5.81
CA GLU A 211 6.72 -17.31 -7.23
C GLU A 211 5.52 -18.25 -7.43
N GLU A 212 5.44 -19.31 -6.62
CA GLU A 212 4.30 -20.23 -6.65
C GLU A 212 3.07 -19.59 -5.96
N ARG A 213 3.27 -18.88 -4.85
CA ARG A 213 2.21 -18.11 -4.16
C ARG A 213 1.63 -17.00 -5.04
N GLN A 214 2.47 -16.28 -5.78
CA GLN A 214 2.08 -15.18 -6.66
C GLN A 214 1.04 -15.65 -7.68
N ARG A 215 1.19 -16.86 -8.22
CA ARG A 215 0.19 -17.46 -9.10
C ARG A 215 -1.17 -17.65 -8.42
N HIS A 216 -1.18 -18.05 -7.15
CA HIS A 216 -2.42 -18.21 -6.36
C HIS A 216 -3.03 -16.84 -6.03
N TYR A 217 -2.22 -15.83 -5.70
CA TYR A 217 -2.69 -14.45 -5.59
C TYR A 217 -3.30 -13.94 -6.90
N ALA A 218 -2.64 -14.18 -8.03
CA ALA A 218 -3.11 -13.79 -9.36
C ALA A 218 -4.42 -14.48 -9.73
N ASN A 219 -4.57 -15.77 -9.43
CA ASN A 219 -5.82 -16.51 -9.66
C ASN A 219 -6.99 -15.94 -8.86
N ALA A 220 -6.78 -15.71 -7.56
CA ALA A 220 -7.79 -15.10 -6.71
C ALA A 220 -8.13 -13.68 -7.19
N LEU A 221 -7.10 -12.86 -7.46
CA LEU A 221 -7.27 -11.50 -7.98
C LEU A 221 -8.08 -11.50 -9.29
N ARG A 222 -7.82 -12.43 -10.21
CA ARG A 222 -8.58 -12.55 -11.47
C ARG A 222 -10.08 -12.77 -11.24
N GLN A 223 -10.45 -13.58 -10.25
CA GLN A 223 -11.87 -13.76 -9.88
C GLN A 223 -12.45 -12.48 -9.29
N ILE A 224 -11.73 -11.82 -8.38
CA ILE A 224 -12.18 -10.56 -7.78
C ILE A 224 -12.36 -9.46 -8.83
N MET A 225 -11.41 -9.33 -9.76
CA MET A 225 -11.44 -8.32 -10.82
C MET A 225 -12.60 -8.53 -11.80
N ARG A 226 -13.08 -9.77 -11.96
CA ARG A 226 -14.27 -10.06 -12.77
C ARG A 226 -15.53 -9.40 -12.18
N ASP A 227 -15.68 -9.44 -10.86
CA ASP A 227 -16.88 -8.98 -10.17
C ASP A 227 -16.76 -7.51 -9.71
N HIS A 228 -15.54 -7.03 -9.46
CA HIS A 228 -15.27 -5.73 -8.83
C HIS A 228 -14.21 -4.88 -9.53
N GLY A 229 -13.75 -5.29 -10.71
CA GLY A 229 -12.59 -4.69 -11.39
C GLY A 229 -12.74 -3.20 -11.70
N GLU A 230 -13.87 -2.75 -12.26
CA GLU A 230 -14.09 -1.34 -12.59
C GLU A 230 -13.92 -0.42 -11.36
N PHE A 231 -14.42 -0.87 -10.21
CA PHE A 231 -14.28 -0.15 -8.96
C PHE A 231 -12.84 -0.19 -8.44
N LEU A 232 -12.26 -1.39 -8.34
CA LEU A 232 -10.92 -1.59 -7.78
C LEU A 232 -9.83 -0.95 -8.62
N ASP A 233 -9.91 -1.01 -9.95
CA ASP A 233 -8.97 -0.35 -10.85
C ASP A 233 -8.98 1.16 -10.65
N GLY A 234 -10.18 1.77 -10.66
CA GLY A 234 -10.31 3.21 -10.46
C GLY A 234 -9.86 3.66 -9.07
N TYR A 235 -10.23 2.90 -8.03
CA TYR A 235 -9.80 3.15 -6.65
C TYR A 235 -8.28 3.06 -6.52
N PHE A 236 -7.68 1.96 -6.99
CA PHE A 236 -6.28 1.67 -6.80
C PHE A 236 -5.38 2.63 -7.60
N ARG A 237 -5.77 3.00 -8.83
CA ARG A 237 -5.05 4.02 -9.62
C ARG A 237 -5.09 5.39 -8.98
N ASN A 238 -6.25 5.81 -8.44
CA ASN A 238 -6.35 7.07 -7.72
C ASN A 238 -5.48 7.07 -6.46
N LEU A 239 -5.46 5.95 -5.73
CA LEU A 239 -4.60 5.81 -4.55
C LEU A 239 -3.12 5.85 -4.92
N LEU A 240 -2.70 5.17 -5.99
CA LEU A 240 -1.32 5.22 -6.50
C LEU A 240 -0.89 6.66 -6.79
N PHE A 241 -1.77 7.45 -7.41
CA PHE A 241 -1.49 8.85 -7.71
C PHE A 241 -1.38 9.72 -6.44
N VAL A 242 -2.25 9.50 -5.45
CA VAL A 242 -2.16 10.15 -4.13
C VAL A 242 -0.84 9.81 -3.43
N VAL A 243 -0.44 8.54 -3.47
CA VAL A 243 0.80 8.03 -2.87
C VAL A 243 2.03 8.60 -3.57
N GLU A 244 2.01 8.68 -4.90
CA GLU A 244 3.07 9.29 -5.69
C GLU A 244 3.22 10.79 -5.41
N LEU A 245 2.11 11.53 -5.30
CA LEU A 245 2.13 12.92 -4.90
C LEU A 245 2.69 13.09 -3.47
N ALA A 246 2.30 12.22 -2.54
CA ALA A 246 2.79 12.26 -1.18
C ALA A 246 4.31 12.04 -1.10
N GLU A 247 4.88 11.16 -1.93
CA GLU A 247 6.32 10.92 -1.98
C GLU A 247 7.11 12.10 -2.57
N ASN A 248 6.54 12.80 -3.56
CA ASN A 248 7.23 13.83 -4.34
C ASN A 248 7.03 15.28 -3.81
N THR A 249 6.36 15.46 -2.67
CA THR A 249 6.01 16.78 -2.13
C THR A 249 6.84 17.17 -0.91
N SER A 250 6.83 18.46 -0.60
CA SER A 250 7.57 19.01 0.55
C SER A 250 6.99 18.63 1.92
N ASN A 251 5.70 18.29 1.96
CA ASN A 251 4.94 17.94 3.18
C ASN A 251 4.77 16.42 3.37
N ARG A 252 5.66 15.59 2.78
CA ARG A 252 5.59 14.12 2.76
C ARG A 252 5.08 13.48 4.05
N ASP A 253 5.71 13.75 5.19
CA ASP A 253 5.37 13.09 6.46
C ASP A 253 3.92 13.35 6.92
N SER A 254 3.42 14.56 6.68
CA SER A 254 2.04 14.94 7.00
C SER A 254 1.05 14.17 6.14
N TYR A 255 1.32 14.05 4.84
CA TYR A 255 0.48 13.29 3.93
C TYR A 255 0.51 11.80 4.20
N VAL A 256 1.68 11.22 4.51
CA VAL A 256 1.80 9.81 4.90
C VAL A 256 0.99 9.52 6.15
N LYS A 257 1.06 10.39 7.17
CA LYS A 257 0.24 10.27 8.38
C LYS A 257 -1.25 10.35 8.06
N PHE A 258 -1.64 11.29 7.19
CA PHE A 258 -3.02 11.44 6.75
C PHE A 258 -3.52 10.18 6.04
N ILE A 259 -2.80 9.69 5.01
CA ILE A 259 -3.16 8.46 4.28
C ILE A 259 -3.30 7.28 5.26
N ASN A 260 -2.32 7.07 6.15
CA ASN A 260 -2.36 5.98 7.12
C ASN A 260 -3.57 6.05 8.07
N ALA A 261 -4.00 7.25 8.45
CA ALA A 261 -5.15 7.45 9.31
C ALA A 261 -6.48 7.18 8.60
N GLN A 262 -6.52 7.36 7.27
CA GLN A 262 -7.74 7.19 6.47
C GLN A 262 -7.92 5.76 5.93
N LEU A 263 -6.83 5.06 5.59
CA LEU A 263 -6.93 3.70 5.08
C LEU A 263 -7.44 2.75 6.16
N THR A 264 -8.41 1.91 5.82
CA THR A 264 -8.92 0.85 6.69
C THR A 264 -8.05 -0.40 6.62
N ARG A 265 -8.19 -1.31 7.59
CA ARG A 265 -7.54 -2.63 7.55
C ARG A 265 -7.88 -3.43 6.28
N TYR A 266 -9.10 -3.27 5.77
CA TYR A 266 -9.56 -3.96 4.57
C TYR A 266 -8.85 -3.44 3.32
N GLU A 267 -8.69 -2.12 3.20
CA GLU A 267 -7.94 -1.51 2.10
C GLU A 267 -6.49 -1.94 2.11
N ILE A 268 -5.83 -1.96 3.28
CA ILE A 268 -4.43 -2.39 3.39
C ILE A 268 -4.24 -3.82 2.85
N VAL A 269 -5.13 -4.74 3.21
CA VAL A 269 -5.08 -6.14 2.75
C VAL A 269 -5.41 -6.26 1.26
N ILE A 270 -6.41 -5.53 0.76
CA ILE A 270 -6.75 -5.50 -0.67
C ILE A 270 -5.58 -4.94 -1.48
N ILE A 271 -4.99 -3.82 -1.08
CA ILE A 271 -3.84 -3.20 -1.73
C ILE A 271 -2.69 -4.21 -1.80
N PHE A 272 -2.41 -4.90 -0.70
CA PHE A 272 -1.39 -5.95 -0.68
C PHE A 272 -1.67 -7.03 -1.74
N TYR A 273 -2.88 -7.59 -1.78
CA TYR A 273 -3.22 -8.63 -2.76
C TYR A 273 -3.25 -8.13 -4.20
N MET A 274 -3.64 -6.88 -4.44
CA MET A 274 -3.57 -6.26 -5.77
C MET A 274 -2.14 -6.17 -6.27
N ILE A 275 -1.19 -5.81 -5.39
CA ILE A 275 0.23 -5.72 -5.75
C ILE A 275 0.83 -7.12 -5.85
N ALA A 276 0.60 -7.99 -4.86
CA ALA A 276 1.17 -9.33 -4.80
C ALA A 276 0.63 -10.28 -5.88
N GLY A 277 -0.59 -10.05 -6.38
CA GLY A 277 -1.18 -10.81 -7.49
C GLY A 277 -0.89 -10.25 -8.88
N GLY A 278 -0.21 -9.11 -8.99
CA GLY A 278 0.20 -8.56 -10.28
C GLY A 278 1.28 -9.41 -10.93
N GLU A 279 1.05 -9.84 -12.18
CA GLU A 279 2.06 -10.56 -12.98
C GLU A 279 3.23 -9.64 -13.38
N GLU A 280 2.96 -8.33 -13.50
CA GLU A 280 3.95 -7.29 -13.77
C GLU A 280 4.05 -6.31 -12.60
N SER A 281 5.22 -5.67 -12.45
CA SER A 281 5.41 -4.61 -11.46
C SER A 281 4.47 -3.45 -11.76
N ILE A 282 3.60 -3.11 -10.81
CA ILE A 282 2.67 -2.00 -10.96
C ILE A 282 3.44 -0.67 -10.79
N PRO A 283 3.45 0.23 -11.80
CA PRO A 283 4.11 1.53 -11.67
C PRO A 283 3.63 2.29 -10.44
N GLY A 284 4.58 2.84 -9.67
CA GLY A 284 4.28 3.58 -8.43
C GLY A 284 3.98 2.71 -7.21
N ALA A 285 3.77 1.39 -7.35
CA ALA A 285 3.47 0.53 -6.20
C ALA A 285 4.63 0.47 -5.18
N ILE A 286 5.87 0.63 -5.63
CA ILE A 286 7.06 0.71 -4.76
C ILE A 286 6.95 1.84 -3.73
N ASN A 287 6.19 2.90 -4.02
CA ASN A 287 6.01 4.02 -3.09
C ASN A 287 5.20 3.60 -1.86
N PHE A 288 4.31 2.60 -1.94
CA PHE A 288 3.66 2.04 -0.75
C PHE A 288 4.68 1.45 0.23
N HIS A 289 5.71 0.78 -0.28
CA HIS A 289 6.79 0.22 0.52
C HIS A 289 7.69 1.33 1.09
N LYS A 290 8.14 2.28 0.25
CA LYS A 290 8.98 3.42 0.68
C LYS A 290 8.32 4.29 1.75
N LEU A 291 7.00 4.47 1.66
CA LEU A 291 6.21 5.24 2.63
C LEU A 291 5.79 4.42 3.85
N GLY A 292 6.06 3.12 3.87
CA GLY A 292 5.69 2.23 4.97
C GLY A 292 4.17 2.08 5.15
N LEU A 293 3.37 2.32 4.10
CA LEU A 293 1.91 2.27 4.18
C LEU A 293 1.39 0.84 4.45
N LEU A 294 2.15 -0.17 4.01
CA LEU A 294 1.83 -1.58 4.23
C LEU A 294 2.36 -2.14 5.55
N ASN A 295 3.03 -1.33 6.39
CA ASN A 295 3.51 -1.77 7.70
C ASN A 295 2.37 -2.26 8.60
N ARG A 296 1.15 -1.75 8.40
CA ARG A 296 -0.05 -2.15 9.13
C ARG A 296 -0.49 -3.59 8.86
N LEU A 297 0.02 -4.25 7.81
CA LEU A 297 -0.21 -5.69 7.62
C LEU A 297 0.26 -6.50 8.84
N ARG A 298 1.32 -6.06 9.53
CA ARG A 298 1.85 -6.69 10.76
C ARG A 298 0.97 -6.52 12.00
N THR A 299 -0.14 -5.79 11.90
CA THR A 299 -1.10 -5.73 13.01
C THR A 299 -2.02 -6.94 12.98
N ILE A 300 -2.40 -7.43 14.16
CA ILE A 300 -3.32 -8.57 14.34
C ILE A 300 -4.63 -8.37 13.56
N ASP A 301 -5.13 -7.14 13.51
CA ASP A 301 -6.35 -6.81 12.78
C ASP A 301 -6.24 -7.07 11.27
N CYS A 302 -5.10 -6.78 10.66
CA CYS A 302 -4.86 -7.08 9.24
C CYS A 302 -4.53 -8.56 9.02
N GLN A 303 -3.71 -9.15 9.90
CA GLN A 303 -3.35 -10.57 9.86
C GLN A 303 -4.59 -11.48 9.85
N SER A 304 -5.58 -11.17 10.69
CA SER A 304 -6.83 -11.92 10.78
C SER A 304 -7.65 -11.97 9.49
N LEU A 305 -7.41 -11.04 8.55
CA LEU A 305 -8.07 -10.98 7.24
C LEU A 305 -7.27 -11.70 6.16
N MET A 306 -6.04 -12.13 6.47
CA MET A 306 -5.18 -12.87 5.56
C MET A 306 -5.34 -14.37 5.77
N ILE A 307 -5.02 -15.16 4.74
CA ILE A 307 -5.05 -16.63 4.84
C ILE A 307 -4.16 -17.07 6.00
N ASP A 308 -4.60 -18.04 6.80
CA ASP A 308 -3.82 -18.62 7.90
C ASP A 308 -3.34 -17.63 9.00
N SER A 309 -3.70 -16.34 8.94
CA SER A 309 -3.26 -15.31 9.90
C SER A 309 -1.73 -15.29 10.10
N PRO A 310 -0.96 -14.89 9.07
CA PRO A 310 0.49 -15.02 9.07
C PRO A 310 1.15 -14.22 10.18
N GLY A 311 2.28 -14.72 10.67
CA GLY A 311 3.12 -14.01 11.64
C GLY A 311 3.86 -12.82 11.03
N ASP A 312 4.41 -11.97 11.90
CA ASP A 312 5.16 -10.77 11.48
C ASP A 312 6.32 -11.09 10.53
N GLU A 313 7.08 -12.16 10.81
CA GLU A 313 8.20 -12.60 9.98
C GLU A 313 7.76 -13.07 8.59
N GLU A 314 6.60 -13.72 8.50
CA GLU A 314 6.02 -14.17 7.23
C GLU A 314 5.59 -12.96 6.40
N ILE A 315 4.93 -11.98 7.02
CA ILE A 315 4.54 -10.73 6.35
C ILE A 315 5.75 -9.95 5.88
N GLU A 316 6.80 -9.84 6.70
CA GLU A 316 8.03 -9.14 6.30
C GLU A 316 8.69 -9.84 5.10
N ARG A 317 8.73 -11.17 5.10
CA ARG A 317 9.22 -11.96 3.96
C ARG A 317 8.36 -11.75 2.71
N GLU A 318 7.05 -11.71 2.87
CA GLU A 318 6.12 -11.42 1.76
C GLU A 318 6.37 -10.05 1.17
N LEU A 319 6.38 -9.01 2.00
CA LEU A 319 6.63 -7.63 1.55
C LEU A 319 7.96 -7.51 0.83
N ASN A 320 9.02 -8.09 1.39
CA ASN A 320 10.32 -8.10 0.75
C ASN A 320 10.31 -8.83 -0.59
N SER A 321 9.52 -9.89 -0.74
CA SER A 321 9.41 -10.64 -2.01
C SER A 321 8.61 -9.87 -3.06
N VAL A 322 7.50 -9.26 -2.66
CA VAL A 322 6.63 -8.43 -3.51
C VAL A 322 7.35 -7.21 -4.07
N PHE A 323 8.21 -6.57 -3.25
CA PHE A 323 8.91 -5.34 -3.62
C PHE A 323 10.39 -5.54 -3.99
N LYS A 324 10.85 -6.78 -4.17
CA LYS A 324 12.17 -7.11 -4.74
C LYS A 324 12.13 -6.92 -6.26
N ASN A 325 12.06 -5.68 -6.69
CA ASN A 325 12.43 -5.22 -8.05
C ASN A 325 13.03 -3.83 -7.96
#